data_AF-A0A966DE67-F1
#
_entry.id   AF-A0A966DE67-F1
#
_cell.length_a   1.000
_cell.length_b   1.000
_cell.length_c   1.000
_cell.angle_alpha   90.00
_cell.angle_beta   90.00
_cell.angle_gamma   90.00
#
_symmetry.space_group_name_H-M   'P 1'
#
loop_
_entity.id
_entity.type
_entity.pdbx_description
1 polymer ?
#
loop_
_entity_poly.entity_id
_entity_poly.type
_entity_poly.pdbx_seq_one_letter_code
_entity_poly.pdbx_strand_id
1 'polypeptide(L)'
;MNYTILLNQIIKESKMTNVEIIKRCGELGENITPNYLSILRNTEGRIPSENVSKAIAKVCKAEYEDILVIQAYIDKAPKGILAFANKIYEGSIKLAWELTLSKENELEENEFIAMKQSAKEQIEKLYLAKFICEYMNDENEGIDIPEIKVTQEKEWVAVPLKNAKFITEEQFSKLSE
;
A
#
# COMPACT_ATOMS: atom_id res chain seq x y z
N MET A 1 4.14 1.20 -10.28
CA MET A 1 3.25 0.31 -11.05
C MET A 1 2.00 1.09 -11.43
N ASN A 2 1.47 0.92 -12.64
CA ASN A 2 0.20 1.50 -13.09
C ASN A 2 -0.83 0.38 -13.36
N TYR A 3 -2.08 0.74 -13.61
CA TYR A 3 -3.18 -0.18 -13.88
C TYR A 3 -2.87 -1.17 -15.00
N THR A 4 -2.34 -0.69 -16.12
CA THR A 4 -2.02 -1.52 -17.29
C THR A 4 -0.95 -2.57 -16.97
N ILE A 5 0.08 -2.19 -16.21
CA ILE A 5 1.13 -3.13 -15.75
C ILE A 5 0.52 -4.19 -14.83
N LEU A 6 -0.26 -3.78 -13.83
CA LEU A 6 -0.88 -4.70 -12.88
C LEU A 6 -1.87 -5.66 -13.57
N LEU A 7 -2.69 -5.15 -14.49
CA LEU A 7 -3.59 -5.96 -15.30
C LEU A 7 -2.84 -7.04 -16.07
N ASN A 8 -1.75 -6.67 -16.75
CA ASN A 8 -0.95 -7.63 -17.51
C ASN A 8 -0.26 -8.66 -16.60
N GLN A 9 0.15 -8.26 -15.39
CA GLN A 9 0.70 -9.17 -14.40
C GLN A 9 -0.35 -10.19 -13.94
N ILE A 10 -1.54 -9.74 -13.54
CA ILE A 10 -2.65 -10.61 -13.11
C ILE A 10 -3.05 -11.60 -14.22
N ILE A 11 -3.14 -11.12 -15.46
CA ILE A 11 -3.45 -12.00 -16.62
C ILE A 11 -2.35 -13.04 -16.84
N LYS A 12 -1.07 -12.64 -16.69
CA LYS A 12 0.06 -13.56 -16.83
C LYS A 12 0.04 -14.63 -15.73
N GLU A 13 -0.24 -14.24 -14.50
CA GLU A 13 -0.30 -15.14 -13.34
C GLU A 13 -1.48 -16.11 -13.40
N SER A 14 -2.62 -15.69 -13.96
CA SER A 14 -3.81 -16.54 -14.12
C SER A 14 -3.60 -17.68 -15.14
N LYS A 15 -2.60 -17.56 -16.02
CA LYS A 15 -2.32 -18.48 -17.14
C LYS A 15 -3.49 -18.62 -18.12
N MET A 16 -4.42 -17.67 -18.13
CA MET A 16 -5.58 -17.66 -19.01
C MET A 16 -5.31 -16.88 -20.29
N THR A 17 -5.94 -17.31 -21.38
CA THR A 17 -5.97 -16.55 -22.64
C THR A 17 -6.97 -15.40 -22.56
N ASN A 18 -6.77 -14.35 -23.37
CA ASN A 18 -7.74 -13.24 -23.47
C ASN A 18 -9.15 -13.72 -23.82
N VAL A 19 -9.28 -14.73 -24.67
CA VAL A 19 -10.57 -15.28 -25.10
C VAL A 19 -11.30 -15.92 -23.93
N GLU A 20 -10.59 -16.68 -23.08
CA GLU A 20 -11.17 -17.30 -21.89
C GLU A 20 -11.60 -16.24 -20.87
N ILE A 21 -10.77 -15.21 -20.65
CA ILE A 21 -11.09 -14.11 -19.73
C ILE A 21 -12.38 -13.42 -20.17
N ILE A 22 -12.49 -13.05 -21.44
CA ILE A 22 -13.68 -12.40 -22.01
C ILE A 22 -14.93 -13.26 -21.83
N LYS A 23 -14.82 -14.56 -22.15
CA LYS A 23 -15.93 -15.49 -22.01
C LYS A 23 -16.42 -15.55 -20.55
N ARG A 24 -15.51 -15.74 -19.60
CA ARG A 24 -15.86 -15.83 -18.17
C ARG A 24 -16.35 -14.51 -17.59
N CYS A 25 -15.87 -13.37 -18.08
CA CYS A 25 -16.45 -12.07 -17.69
C CYS A 25 -17.91 -11.96 -18.16
N GLY A 26 -18.22 -12.44 -19.37
CA GLY A 26 -19.60 -12.51 -19.87
C GLY A 26 -20.50 -13.41 -19.02
N GLU A 27 -19.98 -14.53 -18.51
CA GLU A 27 -20.70 -15.42 -17.57
C GLU A 27 -21.04 -14.73 -16.23
N LEU A 28 -20.27 -13.70 -15.84
CA LEU A 28 -20.53 -12.86 -14.66
C LEU A 28 -21.45 -11.65 -14.97
N GLY A 29 -21.93 -11.52 -16.21
CA GLY A 29 -22.78 -10.41 -16.64
C GLY A 29 -22.04 -9.20 -17.21
N GLU A 30 -20.70 -9.25 -17.29
CA GLU A 30 -19.86 -8.15 -17.79
C GLU A 30 -19.34 -8.46 -19.20
N ASN A 31 -19.97 -7.85 -20.20
CA ASN A 31 -19.64 -8.07 -21.62
C ASN A 31 -18.45 -7.22 -22.08
N ILE A 32 -17.24 -7.79 -22.00
CA ILE A 32 -15.98 -7.16 -22.43
C ILE A 32 -15.69 -7.57 -23.88
N THR A 33 -15.46 -6.60 -24.79
CA THR A 33 -15.06 -6.94 -26.17
C THR A 33 -13.56 -7.25 -26.27
N PRO A 34 -13.12 -8.07 -27.24
CA PRO A 34 -11.69 -8.32 -27.48
C PRO A 34 -10.86 -7.06 -27.71
N ASN A 35 -11.42 -6.11 -28.47
CA ASN A 35 -10.77 -4.82 -28.70
C ASN A 35 -10.65 -4.01 -27.40
N TYR A 36 -11.68 -4.01 -26.57
CA TYR A 36 -11.66 -3.29 -25.29
C TYR A 36 -10.59 -3.84 -24.33
N LEU A 37 -10.51 -5.17 -24.17
CA LEU A 37 -9.46 -5.78 -23.35
C LEU A 37 -8.06 -5.48 -23.91
N SER A 38 -7.89 -5.52 -25.24
CA SER A 38 -6.62 -5.15 -25.89
C SER A 38 -6.21 -3.71 -25.57
N ILE A 39 -7.15 -2.76 -25.62
CA ILE A 39 -6.89 -1.36 -25.28
C ILE A 39 -6.43 -1.22 -23.83
N LEU A 40 -7.12 -1.88 -22.88
CA LEU A 40 -6.74 -1.83 -21.45
C LEU A 40 -5.33 -2.36 -21.19
N ARG A 41 -4.92 -3.40 -21.94
CA ARG A 41 -3.61 -4.04 -21.80
C ARG A 41 -2.46 -3.28 -22.46
N ASN A 42 -2.75 -2.40 -23.41
CA ASN A 42 -1.72 -1.77 -24.25
C ASN A 42 -1.69 -0.24 -24.15
N THR A 43 -2.71 0.39 -23.58
CA THR A 43 -2.80 1.86 -23.49
C THR A 43 -2.82 2.31 -22.03
N GLU A 44 -1.76 3.01 -21.61
CA GLU A 44 -1.69 3.59 -20.28
C GLU A 44 -2.78 4.65 -20.07
N GLY A 45 -3.29 4.76 -18.84
CA GLY A 45 -4.35 5.69 -18.47
C GLY A 45 -5.77 5.27 -18.90
N ARG A 46 -5.92 4.17 -19.65
CA ARG A 46 -7.24 3.58 -19.92
C ARG A 46 -7.66 2.70 -18.75
N ILE A 47 -8.62 3.21 -17.98
CA ILE A 47 -9.17 2.57 -16.79
C ILE A 47 -10.65 2.26 -17.05
N PRO A 48 -11.11 1.00 -16.86
CA PRO A 48 -12.50 0.63 -17.07
C PRO A 48 -13.37 1.02 -15.87
N SER A 49 -14.65 0.60 -15.88
CA SER A 49 -15.52 0.71 -14.71
C SER A 49 -15.07 -0.24 -13.59
N GLU A 50 -15.50 0.05 -12.36
CA GLU A 50 -15.18 -0.81 -11.20
C GLU A 50 -15.67 -2.23 -11.41
N ASN A 51 -16.91 -2.42 -11.89
CA ASN A 51 -17.46 -3.75 -12.14
C ASN A 51 -16.60 -4.56 -13.12
N VAL A 52 -16.11 -3.94 -14.19
CA VAL A 52 -15.22 -4.60 -15.15
C VAL A 52 -13.88 -4.94 -14.49
N SER A 53 -13.29 -4.02 -13.70
CA SER A 53 -12.06 -4.30 -12.96
C SER A 53 -12.23 -5.47 -11.98
N LYS A 54 -13.32 -5.50 -11.20
CA LYS A 54 -13.63 -6.59 -10.27
C LYS A 54 -13.87 -7.91 -11.01
N ALA A 55 -14.65 -7.88 -12.11
CA ALA A 55 -14.91 -9.06 -12.92
C ALA A 55 -13.61 -9.67 -13.49
N ILE A 56 -12.71 -8.84 -14.02
CA ILE A 56 -11.41 -9.30 -14.53
C ILE A 56 -10.56 -9.89 -13.39
N ALA A 57 -10.43 -9.19 -12.26
CA ALA A 57 -9.67 -9.66 -11.11
C ALA A 57 -10.19 -11.01 -10.60
N LYS A 58 -11.51 -11.14 -10.46
CA LYS A 58 -12.21 -12.37 -10.05
C LYS A 58 -12.00 -13.51 -11.03
N VAL A 59 -12.17 -13.27 -12.33
CA VAL A 59 -11.98 -14.29 -13.38
C VAL A 59 -10.54 -14.79 -13.42
N CYS A 60 -9.59 -13.87 -13.28
CA CYS A 60 -8.16 -14.18 -13.23
C CYS A 60 -7.71 -14.76 -11.88
N LYS A 61 -8.60 -14.90 -10.90
CA LYS A 61 -8.30 -15.38 -9.54
C LYS A 61 -7.18 -14.57 -8.87
N ALA A 62 -7.23 -13.25 -9.03
CA ALA A 62 -6.39 -12.36 -8.26
C ALA A 62 -6.65 -12.55 -6.76
N GLU A 63 -5.64 -12.27 -5.94
CA GLU A 63 -5.70 -12.42 -4.48
C GLU A 63 -6.85 -11.60 -3.86
N TYR A 64 -7.09 -10.40 -4.40
CA TYR A 64 -8.19 -9.52 -3.98
C TYR A 64 -9.04 -9.15 -5.20
N GLU A 65 -10.38 -9.23 -5.06
CA GLU A 65 -11.31 -8.84 -6.14
C GLU A 65 -11.18 -7.34 -6.48
N ASP A 66 -10.86 -6.51 -5.48
CA ASP A 66 -10.78 -5.05 -5.62
C ASP A 66 -9.41 -4.53 -6.08
N ILE A 67 -8.41 -5.40 -6.27
CA ILE A 67 -7.02 -4.99 -6.51
C ILE A 67 -6.86 -4.04 -7.71
N LEU A 68 -7.58 -4.30 -8.80
CA LEU A 68 -7.58 -3.47 -10.01
C LEU A 68 -8.32 -2.15 -9.79
N VAL A 69 -9.38 -2.15 -8.98
CA VAL A 69 -10.13 -0.94 -8.62
C VAL A 69 -9.24 -0.01 -7.80
N ILE A 70 -8.56 -0.54 -6.79
CA ILE A 70 -7.64 0.24 -5.96
C ILE A 70 -6.49 0.81 -6.79
N GLN A 71 -5.89 0.02 -7.68
CA GLN A 71 -4.84 0.53 -8.57
C GLN A 71 -5.36 1.64 -9.49
N ALA A 72 -6.58 1.52 -10.01
CA ALA A 72 -7.22 2.57 -10.80
C ALA A 72 -7.40 3.88 -10.01
N TYR A 73 -7.72 3.81 -8.72
CA TYR A 73 -7.79 4.97 -7.84
C TYR A 73 -6.41 5.58 -7.57
N ILE A 74 -5.39 4.75 -7.32
CA ILE A 74 -4.01 5.18 -7.14
C ILE A 74 -3.51 5.94 -8.36
N ASP A 75 -3.76 5.42 -9.57
CA ASP A 75 -3.35 6.04 -10.83
C ASP A 75 -3.99 7.42 -11.05
N LYS A 76 -5.23 7.61 -10.56
CA LYS A 76 -5.99 8.87 -10.67
C LYS A 76 -5.75 9.82 -9.49
N ALA A 77 -5.12 9.36 -8.42
CA ALA A 77 -5.03 10.11 -7.18
C ALA A 77 -4.21 11.41 -7.37
N PRO A 78 -4.65 12.53 -6.77
CA PRO A 78 -3.82 13.74 -6.71
C PRO A 78 -2.46 13.44 -6.06
N LYS A 79 -1.39 14.06 -6.57
CA LYS A 79 -0.01 13.83 -6.10
C LYS A 79 0.15 13.91 -4.58
N GLY A 80 -0.57 14.83 -3.92
CA GLY A 80 -0.52 14.97 -2.46
C GLY A 80 -1.09 13.76 -1.71
N ILE A 81 -2.22 13.23 -2.17
CA ILE A 81 -2.85 12.02 -1.59
C ILE A 81 -1.97 10.80 -1.86
N LEU A 82 -1.44 10.68 -3.09
CA LEU A 82 -0.54 9.59 -3.43
C LEU A 82 0.75 9.63 -2.59
N ALA A 83 1.33 10.82 -2.38
CA ALA A 83 2.50 10.98 -1.53
C ALA A 83 2.22 10.61 -0.07
N PHE A 84 1.03 10.95 0.44
CA PHE A 84 0.59 10.56 1.76
C PHE A 84 0.45 9.03 1.89
N ALA A 85 -0.26 8.39 0.95
CA ALA A 85 -0.43 6.93 0.94
C ALA A 85 0.92 6.19 0.83
N ASN A 86 1.83 6.67 -0.02
CA ASN A 86 3.18 6.12 -0.13
C ASN A 86 3.96 6.24 1.18
N LYS A 87 3.86 7.36 1.90
CA LYS A 87 4.54 7.52 3.20
C LYS A 87 4.03 6.54 4.25
N ILE A 88 2.72 6.31 4.30
CA ILE A 88 2.14 5.31 5.20
C ILE A 88 2.67 3.93 4.83
N TYR A 89 2.56 3.57 3.56
CA TYR A 89 3.03 2.29 3.01
C TYR A 89 4.51 2.02 3.32
N GLU A 90 5.39 2.98 3.00
CA GLU A 90 6.84 2.90 3.26
C GLU A 90 7.13 2.81 4.77
N GLY A 91 6.41 3.59 5.58
CA GLY A 91 6.52 3.58 7.04
C GLY A 91 6.12 2.23 7.65
N SER A 92 5.00 1.65 7.19
CA SER A 92 4.52 0.34 7.63
C SER A 92 5.50 -0.77 7.29
N ILE A 93 6.06 -0.76 6.07
CA ILE A 93 7.10 -1.74 5.67
C ILE A 93 8.34 -1.59 6.54
N LYS A 94 8.80 -0.36 6.75
CA LYS A 94 9.98 -0.09 7.58
C LYS A 94 9.78 -0.59 9.01
N LEU A 95 8.64 -0.30 9.61
CA LEU A 95 8.30 -0.72 10.96
C LEU A 95 8.19 -2.25 11.06
N ALA A 96 7.53 -2.91 10.10
CA ALA A 96 7.46 -4.37 10.06
C ALA A 96 8.86 -5.02 9.96
N TRP A 97 9.76 -4.43 9.19
CA TRP A 97 11.14 -4.89 9.07
C TRP A 97 11.94 -4.69 10.37
N GLU A 98 11.82 -3.53 11.01
CA GLU A 98 12.46 -3.25 12.29
C GLU A 98 11.98 -4.19 13.40
N LEU A 99 10.66 -4.45 13.47
CA LEU A 99 10.08 -5.43 14.38
C LEU A 99 10.56 -6.85 14.10
N THR A 100 10.76 -7.20 12.83
CA THR A 100 11.35 -8.49 12.46
C THR A 100 12.77 -8.59 12.99
N LEU A 101 13.60 -7.57 12.78
CA LEU A 101 14.99 -7.54 13.25
C LEU A 101 15.10 -7.52 14.78
N SER A 102 14.16 -6.90 15.50
CA SER A 102 14.21 -6.86 16.97
C SER A 102 14.06 -8.23 17.62
N LYS A 103 13.56 -9.24 16.88
CA LYS A 103 13.42 -10.63 17.35
C LYS A 103 14.71 -11.44 17.33
N GLU A 104 15.83 -10.89 16.84
CA GLU A 104 17.12 -11.58 16.70
C GLU A 104 17.61 -12.22 18.01
N ASN A 105 17.41 -11.55 19.15
CA ASN A 105 17.83 -12.06 20.47
C ASN A 105 16.74 -12.86 21.19
N GLU A 106 15.53 -12.95 20.63
CA GLU A 106 14.38 -13.63 21.24
C GLU A 106 14.11 -15.02 20.64
N LEU A 107 14.70 -15.31 19.48
CA LEU A 107 14.47 -16.53 18.72
C LEU A 107 15.76 -17.32 18.55
N GLU A 108 15.62 -18.63 18.34
CA GLU A 108 16.73 -19.47 17.90
C GLU A 108 17.21 -19.02 16.50
N GLU A 109 18.52 -19.11 16.24
CA GLU A 109 19.15 -18.54 15.05
C GLU A 109 18.49 -19.00 13.73
N ASN A 110 18.16 -20.29 13.63
CA ASN A 110 17.51 -20.86 12.45
C ASN A 110 16.07 -20.33 12.25
N GLU A 111 15.34 -20.12 13.34
CA GLU A 111 13.98 -19.58 13.30
C GLU A 111 14.00 -18.10 12.89
N PHE A 112 14.95 -17.33 13.44
CA PHE A 112 15.16 -15.95 13.06
C PHE A 112 15.51 -15.80 11.56
N ILE A 113 16.43 -16.63 11.05
CA ILE A 113 16.78 -16.62 9.62
C ILE A 113 15.55 -16.92 8.75
N ALA A 114 14.77 -17.93 9.10
CA ALA A 114 13.56 -18.30 8.37
C ALA A 114 12.51 -17.17 8.40
N MET A 115 12.28 -16.56 9.57
CA MET A 115 11.36 -15.43 9.74
C MET A 115 11.80 -14.23 8.89
N LYS A 116 13.08 -13.84 8.98
CA LYS A 116 13.64 -12.73 8.21
C LYS A 116 13.52 -12.95 6.71
N GLN A 117 13.77 -14.17 6.24
CA GLN A 117 13.61 -14.51 4.82
C GLN A 117 12.14 -14.42 4.39
N SER A 118 11.22 -14.99 5.16
CA SER A 118 9.79 -14.90 4.88
C SER A 118 9.30 -13.45 4.84
N ALA A 119 9.68 -12.63 5.81
CA ALA A 119 9.34 -11.21 5.85
C ALA A 119 9.86 -10.47 4.61
N LYS A 120 11.10 -10.74 4.19
CA LYS A 120 11.68 -10.15 2.99
C LYS A 120 10.89 -10.52 1.73
N GLU A 121 10.54 -11.80 1.57
CA GLU A 121 9.75 -12.26 0.41
C GLU A 121 8.34 -11.64 0.38
N GLN A 122 7.72 -11.42 1.54
CA GLN A 122 6.43 -10.73 1.64
C GLN A 122 6.56 -9.26 1.25
N ILE A 123 7.56 -8.55 1.78
CA ILE A 123 7.83 -7.14 1.46
C ILE A 123 8.10 -6.95 -0.04
N GLU A 124 8.88 -7.83 -0.68
CA GLU A 124 9.18 -7.75 -2.11
C GLU A 124 7.96 -7.93 -3.01
N LYS A 125 6.96 -8.69 -2.55
CA LYS A 125 5.70 -8.92 -3.28
C LYS A 125 4.63 -7.87 -2.97
N LEU A 126 4.82 -7.10 -1.91
CA LEU A 126 3.87 -6.08 -1.50
C LEU A 126 4.03 -4.83 -2.38
N TYR A 127 2.91 -4.28 -2.80
CA TYR A 127 2.84 -3.02 -3.53
C TYR A 127 1.65 -2.23 -3.01
N LEU A 128 1.63 -0.91 -3.22
CA LEU A 128 0.64 -0.03 -2.60
C LEU A 128 -0.82 -0.48 -2.75
N ALA A 129 -1.23 -0.93 -3.95
CA ALA A 129 -2.58 -1.42 -4.14
C ALA A 129 -2.88 -2.70 -3.34
N LYS A 130 -1.91 -3.62 -3.25
CA LYS A 130 -2.01 -4.84 -2.44
C LYS A 130 -2.09 -4.51 -0.96
N PHE A 131 -1.21 -3.62 -0.48
CA PHE A 131 -1.22 -3.12 0.89
C PHE A 131 -2.59 -2.51 1.27
N ILE A 132 -3.15 -1.66 0.42
CA ILE A 132 -4.49 -1.08 0.67
C ILE A 132 -5.57 -2.16 0.70
N CYS A 133 -5.50 -3.16 -0.20
CA CYS A 133 -6.47 -4.27 -0.19
C CYS A 133 -6.37 -5.13 1.07
N GLU A 134 -5.16 -5.42 1.56
CA GLU A 134 -4.95 -6.13 2.83
C GLU A 134 -5.66 -5.40 3.97
N TYR A 135 -5.43 -4.09 4.12
CA TYR A 135 -6.08 -3.28 5.15
C TYR A 135 -7.60 -3.18 4.99
N MET A 136 -8.13 -3.18 3.76
CA MET A 136 -9.57 -3.08 3.52
C MET A 136 -10.33 -4.39 3.77
N ASN A 137 -9.67 -5.54 3.56
CA ASN A 137 -10.28 -6.86 3.73
C ASN A 137 -10.05 -7.44 5.14
N ASP A 138 -9.31 -6.73 6.00
CA ASP A 138 -9.20 -7.03 7.43
C ASP A 138 -10.54 -6.68 8.13
N GLU A 139 -11.57 -7.48 7.86
CA GLU A 139 -12.82 -7.46 8.62
C GLU A 139 -12.52 -7.97 10.03
N ASN A 140 -12.44 -7.06 11.00
CA ASN A 140 -12.24 -7.30 12.44
C ASN A 140 -10.80 -7.48 12.91
N GLU A 141 -10.13 -6.37 13.15
CA GLU A 141 -9.94 -5.87 14.52
C GLU A 141 -10.10 -4.36 14.39
N GLY A 142 -11.05 -3.76 15.12
CA GLY A 142 -11.11 -2.30 15.18
C GLY A 142 -9.70 -1.83 15.52
N ILE A 143 -9.14 -0.88 14.74
CA ILE A 143 -7.79 -0.38 14.97
C ILE A 143 -7.73 -0.03 16.46
N ASP A 144 -7.09 -0.89 17.25
CA ASP A 144 -6.75 -0.56 18.62
C ASP A 144 -5.60 0.40 18.40
N ILE A 145 -5.95 1.67 18.12
CA ILE A 145 -5.00 2.76 18.09
C ILE A 145 -4.44 2.68 19.51
N PRO A 146 -3.20 2.19 19.71
CA PRO A 146 -2.66 2.11 21.04
C PRO A 146 -2.84 3.51 21.59
N GLU A 147 -3.52 3.64 22.74
CA GLU A 147 -3.56 4.91 23.45
C GLU A 147 -2.12 5.37 23.51
N ILE A 148 -1.78 6.37 22.70
CA ILE A 148 -0.51 7.05 22.81
C ILE A 148 -0.67 7.77 24.13
N LYS A 149 -0.33 7.08 25.21
CA LYS A 149 0.06 7.73 26.44
C LYS A 149 1.28 8.52 26.03
N VAL A 150 1.04 9.77 25.66
CA VAL A 150 2.04 10.81 25.67
C VAL A 150 2.50 10.88 27.12
N THR A 151 3.41 9.98 27.48
CA THR A 151 4.26 10.18 28.63
C THR A 151 4.98 11.48 28.32
N GLN A 152 4.60 12.53 29.05
CA GLN A 152 5.26 13.83 29.02
C GLN A 152 6.71 13.66 29.50
N GLU A 153 7.56 13.08 28.65
CA GLU A 153 9.00 13.12 28.80
C GLU A 153 9.54 14.14 27.81
N LYS A 154 9.62 15.38 28.33
CA LYS A 154 10.26 16.59 27.77
C LYS A 154 10.29 16.67 26.24
N GLU A 155 9.28 17.34 25.69
CA GLU A 155 9.20 17.73 24.28
C GLU A 155 10.37 18.63 23.86
N TRP A 156 11.30 18.09 23.07
CA TRP A 156 12.13 18.92 22.21
C TRP A 156 11.37 19.16 20.91
N VAL A 157 10.84 20.37 20.74
CA VAL A 157 10.20 20.78 19.49
C VAL A 157 11.29 21.30 18.54
N ALA A 158 11.45 20.66 17.38
CA ALA A 158 12.31 21.17 16.32
C ALA A 158 11.68 22.43 15.69
N VAL A 159 12.18 23.60 16.05
CA VAL A 159 11.73 24.87 15.47
C VAL A 159 12.61 25.23 14.27
N PRO A 160 12.05 25.38 13.05
CA PRO A 160 12.81 25.88 11.91
C PRO A 160 13.43 27.24 12.24
N LEU A 161 14.73 27.42 11.98
CA LEU A 161 15.49 28.64 12.33
C LEU A 161 14.82 29.95 11.89
N LYS A 162 14.10 29.94 10.76
CA LYS A 162 13.33 31.09 10.26
C LYS A 162 12.23 31.59 11.21
N ASN A 163 11.77 30.74 12.14
CA ASN A 163 10.74 31.02 13.12
C ASN A 163 11.33 31.25 14.53
N ALA A 164 12.65 31.16 14.69
CA ALA A 164 13.32 31.41 15.96
C ALA A 164 13.48 32.92 16.17
N LYS A 165 13.07 33.40 17.35
CA LYS A 165 13.40 34.76 17.80
C LYS A 165 14.70 34.71 18.59
N PHE A 166 15.70 35.47 18.15
CA PHE A 166 16.91 35.68 18.92
C PHE A 166 16.60 36.68 20.04
N ILE A 167 16.97 36.31 21.26
CA ILE A 167 16.83 37.15 22.45
C ILE A 167 18.21 37.39 23.06
N THR A 168 18.37 38.49 23.80
CA THR A 168 19.61 38.80 24.52
C THR A 168 19.72 37.96 25.80
N GLU A 169 20.93 37.82 26.36
CA GLU A 169 21.16 37.08 27.63
C GLU A 169 20.30 37.63 28.79
N GLU A 170 20.08 38.94 28.81
CA GLU A 170 19.24 39.61 29.81
C GLU A 170 17.76 39.21 29.69
N GLN A 171 17.28 38.97 28.46
CA GLN A 171 15.92 38.49 28.20
C GLN A 171 15.78 37.00 28.52
N PHE A 172 16.82 36.20 28.29
CA PHE A 172 16.84 34.78 28.65
C PHE A 172 16.76 34.58 30.17
N SER A 173 17.51 35.38 30.93
CA SER A 173 17.55 35.29 32.40
C SER A 173 16.19 35.55 33.06
N LYS A 174 15.31 36.33 32.41
CA LYS A 174 13.94 36.62 32.87
C LYS A 174 12.91 35.52 32.52
N LEU A 175 13.27 34.56 31.67
CA LEU A 175 12.40 33.44 31.28
C LEU A 175 12.65 32.18 32.13
N SER A 176 13.71 32.18 32.93
CA SER A 176 14.14 31.05 33.76
C SER A 176 13.77 31.15 35.25
N GLU A 177 12.96 32.15 35.63
CA GLU A 177 12.26 32.25 36.94
C GLU A 177 10.80 31.80 36.80
#